data_AF-A0A7J9GEG5-F1
#
_entry.id   AF-A0A7J9GEG5-F1
#
_cell.length_a   1.000
_cell.length_b   1.000
_cell.length_c   1.000
_cell.angle_alpha   90.00
_cell.angle_beta   90.00
_cell.angle_gamma   90.00
#
_symmetry.space_group_name_H-M   'P 1'
#
loop_
_entity.id
_entity.type
_entity.pdbx_description
1 polymer ?
#
loop_
_entity_poly.entity_id
_entity_poly.type
_entity_poly.pdbx_seq_one_letter_code
_entity_poly.pdbx_strand_id
1 'polypeptide(L)'
;MGDGLMIQEGSSVKATRKIAQIPVSKAYLGRVINALAKPINGRGEISASKSLLIESPTPGIISRCSIYEPIQIGLIAIDLMIPIRPIGQKASFVAQVVTTFQERGAIEYTIVVAETADSPATLHYLAPYTGAALAEYFMY
;
A
#
# COMPACT_ATOMS: atom_id res chain seq x y z
N MET A 1 6.26 -12.54 -4.07
CA MET A 1 7.46 -11.68 -4.09
C MET A 1 8.07 -11.76 -2.70
N GLY A 2 9.37 -12.03 -2.61
CA GLY A 2 10.09 -12.30 -1.36
C GLY A 2 11.59 -12.43 -1.64
N ASP A 3 12.38 -12.84 -0.66
CA ASP A 3 13.84 -12.67 -0.64
C ASP A 3 14.61 -13.45 -1.71
N GLY A 4 13.96 -14.38 -2.41
CA GLY A 4 14.55 -15.13 -3.52
C GLY A 4 15.68 -16.09 -3.13
N LEU A 5 16.12 -16.08 -1.85
CA LEU A 5 17.22 -16.89 -1.34
C LEU A 5 17.01 -18.40 -1.46
N MET A 6 15.74 -18.85 -1.51
CA MET A 6 15.37 -20.27 -1.62
C MET A 6 15.15 -20.72 -3.07
N ILE A 7 15.35 -19.85 -4.06
CA ILE A 7 15.14 -20.15 -5.47
C ILE A 7 16.44 -20.71 -6.05
N GLN A 8 16.36 -21.91 -6.61
CA GLN A 8 17.50 -22.58 -7.28
C GLN A 8 17.16 -22.88 -8.74
N GLU A 9 18.20 -22.96 -9.58
CA GLU A 9 18.06 -23.39 -10.97
C GLU A 9 17.41 -24.78 -11.04
N GLY A 10 16.42 -24.96 -11.92
CA GLY A 10 15.64 -26.20 -12.02
C GLY A 10 14.41 -26.27 -11.10
N SER A 11 14.14 -25.24 -10.29
CA SER A 11 12.91 -25.17 -9.48
C SER A 11 11.65 -25.14 -10.36
N SER A 12 10.63 -25.93 -10.00
CA SER A 12 9.35 -25.93 -10.71
C SER A 12 8.54 -24.68 -10.36
N VAL A 13 8.14 -23.92 -11.39
CA VAL A 13 7.27 -22.74 -11.25
C VAL A 13 5.90 -23.03 -11.83
N LYS A 14 4.85 -22.51 -11.18
CA LYS A 14 3.47 -22.58 -11.68
C LYS A 14 2.94 -21.18 -11.91
N ALA A 15 2.37 -20.96 -13.09
CA ALA A 15 1.71 -19.70 -13.42
C ALA A 15 0.35 -19.61 -12.70
N THR A 16 0.10 -18.49 -12.03
CA THR A 16 -1.17 -18.21 -11.34
C THR A 16 -2.32 -17.87 -12.29
N ARG A 17 -2.04 -17.65 -13.59
CA ARG A 17 -3.00 -17.22 -14.64
C ARG A 17 -3.82 -15.97 -14.30
N LYS A 18 -3.41 -15.22 -13.28
CA LYS A 18 -4.01 -13.96 -12.85
C LYS A 18 -2.98 -12.87 -13.06
N ILE A 19 -3.43 -11.72 -13.56
CA ILE A 19 -2.64 -10.50 -13.60
C ILE A 19 -2.37 -10.06 -12.16
N ALA A 20 -1.27 -9.36 -11.91
CA ALA A 20 -0.93 -8.86 -10.60
C ALA A 20 -2.09 -8.00 -10.05
N GLN A 21 -2.65 -8.43 -8.92
CA GLN A 21 -3.84 -7.84 -8.32
C GLN A 21 -3.68 -7.78 -6.80
N ILE A 22 -4.29 -6.77 -6.20
CA ILE A 22 -4.23 -6.50 -4.75
C ILE A 22 -5.63 -6.61 -4.16
N PRO A 23 -5.78 -7.28 -3.01
CA PRO A 23 -7.03 -7.30 -2.27
C PRO A 23 -7.32 -5.92 -1.67
N VAL A 24 -8.50 -5.37 -1.95
CA VAL A 24 -8.97 -4.07 -1.44
C VAL A 24 -10.28 -4.22 -0.66
N SER A 25 -10.45 -3.36 0.35
CA SER A 25 -11.64 -3.29 1.20
C SER A 25 -11.64 -2.02 2.05
N LYS A 26 -12.78 -1.66 2.65
CA LYS A 26 -12.82 -0.62 3.68
C LYS A 26 -12.11 -1.03 4.98
N ALA A 27 -11.89 -2.33 5.22
CA ALA A 27 -11.25 -2.85 6.41
C ALA A 27 -9.73 -2.56 6.49
N TYR A 28 -9.16 -1.97 5.44
CA TYR A 28 -7.76 -1.50 5.43
C TYR A 28 -7.56 -0.17 6.15
N LEU A 29 -8.63 0.60 6.42
CA LEU A 29 -8.56 1.84 7.19
C LEU A 29 -7.99 1.59 8.58
N GLY A 30 -7.02 2.42 8.99
CA GLY A 30 -6.30 2.30 10.26
C GLY A 30 -5.41 1.08 10.40
N ARG A 31 -5.12 0.39 9.29
CA ARG A 31 -4.13 -0.69 9.25
C ARG A 31 -2.84 -0.18 8.63
N VAL A 32 -1.74 -0.81 9.06
CA VAL A 32 -0.45 -0.71 8.39
C VAL A 32 -0.22 -2.01 7.65
N ILE A 33 0.06 -1.90 6.36
CA ILE A 33 0.19 -3.01 5.44
C ILE A 33 1.50 -2.92 4.66
N ASN A 34 1.92 -4.06 4.12
CA ASN A 34 3.03 -4.15 3.18
C ASN A 34 2.56 -3.93 1.72
N ALA A 35 3.48 -3.94 0.76
CA ALA A 35 3.21 -3.75 -0.66
C ALA A 35 2.33 -4.85 -1.27
N LEU A 36 2.14 -5.98 -0.61
CA LEU A 36 1.20 -7.04 -1.03
C LEU A 36 -0.14 -6.98 -0.28
N ALA A 37 -0.42 -5.87 0.41
CA ALA A 37 -1.58 -5.64 1.25
C ALA A 37 -1.75 -6.64 2.41
N LYS A 38 -0.65 -7.21 2.90
CA LYS A 38 -0.64 -8.01 4.13
C LYS A 38 -0.40 -7.11 5.34
N PRO A 39 -1.11 -7.33 6.46
CA PRO A 39 -0.92 -6.53 7.67
C PRO A 39 0.45 -6.80 8.30
N ILE A 40 1.17 -5.73 8.67
CA ILE A 40 2.45 -5.84 9.41
C ILE A 40 2.29 -5.65 10.92
N ASN A 41 1.14 -5.13 11.36
CA ASN A 41 0.89 -4.76 12.76
C ASN A 41 0.44 -5.91 13.69
N GLY A 42 0.45 -7.16 13.21
CA GLY A 42 0.00 -8.30 14.01
C GLY A 42 -1.48 -8.29 14.45
N ARG A 43 -2.29 -7.32 13.97
CA ARG A 43 -3.71 -7.16 14.34
C ARG A 43 -4.68 -8.13 13.63
N GLY A 44 -4.18 -9.29 13.19
CA GLY A 44 -4.93 -10.30 12.44
C GLY A 44 -5.10 -10.01 10.95
N GLU A 45 -5.62 -10.98 10.21
CA GLU A 45 -5.87 -10.87 8.76
C GLU A 45 -7.00 -9.87 8.44
N ILE A 46 -6.93 -9.27 7.25
CA ILE A 46 -7.89 -8.27 6.79
C ILE A 46 -8.88 -8.94 5.84
N SER A 47 -10.18 -8.77 6.10
CA SER A 47 -11.24 -9.27 5.22
C SER A 47 -11.28 -8.48 3.91
N ALA A 48 -10.78 -9.07 2.83
CA ALA A 48 -10.80 -8.46 1.50
C ALA A 48 -12.18 -8.61 0.85
N SER A 49 -12.70 -7.54 0.24
CA SER A 49 -14.00 -7.57 -0.46
C SER A 49 -13.85 -7.78 -1.97
N LYS A 50 -12.87 -7.08 -2.57
CA LYS A 50 -12.61 -7.09 -4.01
C LYS A 50 -11.11 -7.20 -4.26
N SER A 51 -10.73 -7.56 -5.48
CA SER A 51 -9.34 -7.48 -5.93
C SER A 51 -9.25 -6.51 -7.11
N LEU A 52 -8.37 -5.52 -7.01
CA LEU A 52 -8.08 -4.57 -8.08
C LEU A 52 -6.74 -4.88 -8.74
N LEU A 53 -6.60 -4.50 -10.00
CA LEU A 53 -5.33 -4.60 -10.71
C LEU A 53 -4.37 -3.56 -10.15
N ILE A 54 -3.08 -3.91 -10.09
CA ILE A 54 -2.03 -2.99 -9.64
C ILE A 54 -1.77 -1.91 -10.68
N GLU A 55 -1.85 -2.30 -11.95
CA GLU A 55 -1.70 -1.41 -13.10
C GLU A 55 -3.07 -1.23 -13.75
N SER A 56 -3.82 -0.25 -13.26
CA SER A 56 -5.05 0.22 -13.86
C SER A 56 -4.76 1.40 -14.81
N PRO A 57 -5.44 1.49 -15.96
CA PRO A 57 -5.35 2.67 -16.81
C PRO A 57 -5.98 3.87 -16.09
N THR A 58 -5.32 5.01 -16.16
CA THR A 58 -5.80 6.25 -15.55
C THR A 58 -7.07 6.75 -16.26
N PRO A 59 -7.99 7.46 -15.57
CA PRO A 59 -9.19 8.00 -16.21
C PRO A 59 -8.83 8.91 -17.38
N GLY A 60 -9.55 8.72 -18.50
CA GLY A 60 -9.39 9.51 -19.71
C GLY A 60 -9.71 11.00 -19.49
N ILE A 61 -9.21 11.87 -20.37
CA ILE A 61 -9.36 13.33 -20.23
C ILE A 61 -10.82 13.78 -20.10
N ILE A 62 -11.75 13.10 -20.79
CA ILE A 62 -13.19 13.41 -20.74
C ILE A 62 -13.78 13.14 -19.35
N SER A 63 -13.26 12.15 -18.63
CA SER A 63 -13.73 11.77 -17.29
C SER A 63 -13.13 12.64 -16.19
N ARG A 64 -12.23 13.58 -16.51
CA ARG A 64 -11.60 14.47 -15.53
C ARG A 64 -12.39 15.77 -15.43
N CYS A 65 -12.78 16.13 -14.22
CA CYS A 65 -13.37 17.43 -13.93
C CYS A 65 -12.28 18.41 -13.49
N SER A 66 -12.48 19.70 -13.77
CA SER A 66 -11.68 20.76 -13.14
C SER A 66 -11.91 20.72 -11.63
N ILE A 67 -10.89 20.98 -10.82
CA ILE A 67 -11.02 21.01 -9.36
C ILE A 67 -11.47 22.41 -8.96
N TYR A 68 -12.71 22.56 -8.51
CA TYR A 68 -13.29 23.84 -8.09
C TYR A 68 -13.57 23.91 -6.58
N GLU A 69 -13.44 22.80 -5.87
CA GLU A 69 -13.64 22.73 -4.43
C GLU A 69 -12.28 22.78 -3.71
N PRO A 70 -12.08 23.71 -2.76
CA PRO A 70 -10.89 23.70 -1.93
C PRO A 70 -10.93 22.43 -1.06
N ILE A 71 -9.99 21.51 -1.31
CA ILE A 71 -9.77 20.38 -0.43
C ILE A 71 -9.19 20.93 0.86
N GLN A 72 -10.03 21.14 1.87
CA GLN A 72 -9.57 21.39 3.22
C GLN A 72 -8.96 20.08 3.71
N ILE A 73 -7.64 20.07 3.87
CA ILE A 73 -6.85 18.87 4.19
C ILE A 73 -7.14 18.45 5.64
N GLY A 74 -8.29 17.83 5.87
CA GLY A 74 -8.55 16.96 7.01
C GLY A 74 -8.08 15.56 6.64
N LEU A 75 -6.77 15.41 6.40
CA LEU A 75 -6.03 14.22 5.96
C LEU A 75 -6.90 13.08 5.37
N ILE A 76 -7.08 13.03 4.06
CA ILE A 76 -7.11 11.74 3.36
C ILE A 76 -5.68 11.52 2.86
N ALA A 77 -4.77 11.40 3.81
CA ALA A 77 -3.37 11.22 3.53
C ALA A 77 -3.14 9.75 3.18
N ILE A 78 -3.10 9.45 1.89
CA ILE A 78 -2.23 8.38 1.37
C ILE A 78 -0.81 8.97 1.29
N ASP A 79 -0.40 9.68 2.35
CA ASP A 79 0.75 10.57 2.34
C ASP A 79 1.88 9.93 3.13
N LEU A 80 2.22 8.71 2.75
CA LEU A 80 3.51 8.15 3.07
C LEU A 80 3.83 6.99 2.12
N MET A 81 3.85 7.26 0.81
CA MET A 81 4.89 6.62 0.02
C MET A 81 6.22 7.23 0.50
N ILE A 82 6.76 6.76 1.63
CA ILE A 82 8.17 6.99 1.89
C ILE A 82 8.87 6.10 0.88
N PRO A 83 9.58 6.63 -0.15
CA PRO A 83 10.68 5.86 -0.70
C PRO A 83 11.67 5.76 0.45
N ILE A 84 11.56 4.70 1.25
CA ILE A 84 12.48 4.47 2.35
C ILE A 84 13.84 4.34 1.66
N ARG A 85 14.63 5.40 1.79
CA ARG A 85 16.01 5.44 1.34
C ARG A 85 16.64 4.15 1.87
N PRO A 86 17.23 3.29 1.03
CA PRO A 86 17.81 2.01 1.48
C PRO A 86 18.88 2.20 2.57
N ILE A 87 19.36 3.43 2.76
CA ILE A 87 20.31 3.82 3.78
C ILE A 87 19.61 4.59 4.93
N GLY A 88 19.37 3.87 6.03
CA GLY A 88 19.41 4.46 7.38
C GLY A 88 18.10 4.64 8.15
N GLN A 89 16.92 4.38 7.59
CA GLN A 89 15.67 4.47 8.36
C GLN A 89 15.28 3.11 8.94
N LYS A 90 15.38 2.98 10.26
CA LYS A 90 15.01 1.77 11.03
C LYS A 90 13.48 1.61 11.06
N ALA A 91 12.99 0.38 11.26
CA ALA A 91 11.56 0.09 11.48
C ALA A 91 10.89 0.99 12.55
N SER A 92 11.69 1.56 13.46
CA SER A 92 11.28 2.56 14.44
C SER A 92 10.67 3.83 13.83
N PHE A 93 11.05 4.23 12.61
CA PHE A 93 10.49 5.44 11.98
C PHE A 93 9.02 5.24 11.59
N VAL A 94 8.68 4.07 11.04
CA VAL A 94 7.28 3.73 10.74
C VAL A 94 6.46 3.70 12.03
N ALA A 95 7.01 3.13 13.11
CA ALA A 95 6.35 3.14 14.41
C ALA A 95 6.11 4.57 14.93
N GLN A 96 7.11 5.47 14.85
CA GLN A 96 6.97 6.88 15.25
C GLN A 96 5.87 7.61 14.48
N VAL A 97 5.79 7.40 13.16
CA VAL A 97 4.75 8.01 12.33
C VAL A 97 3.36 7.46 12.69
N VAL A 98 3.25 6.15 12.88
CA VAL A 98 1.98 5.53 13.30
C VAL A 98 1.54 6.05 14.67
N THR A 99 2.46 6.19 15.64
CA THR A 99 2.17 6.80 16.93
C THR A 99 1.69 8.24 16.78
N THR A 100 2.35 9.04 15.93
CA THR A 100 1.94 10.43 15.65
C THR A 100 0.52 10.50 15.07
N PHE A 101 0.17 9.56 14.18
CA PHE A 101 -1.19 9.48 13.64
C PHE A 101 -2.22 8.99 14.68
N GLN A 102 -1.83 8.12 15.60
CA GLN A 102 -2.69 7.71 16.72
C GLN A 102 -2.96 8.88 17.68
N GLU A 103 -1.93 9.63 18.06
CA GLU A 103 -2.05 10.80 18.95
C GLU A 103 -2.96 11.88 18.37
N ARG A 104 -2.94 12.05 17.05
CA ARG A 104 -3.77 13.04 16.34
C ARG A 104 -5.15 12.50 15.94
N GLY A 105 -5.47 11.24 16.26
CA GLY A 105 -6.72 10.60 15.83
C GLY A 105 -6.82 10.39 14.31
N ALA A 106 -5.70 10.51 13.59
CA ALA A 106 -5.66 10.40 12.13
C ALA A 106 -5.62 8.95 11.62
N ILE A 107 -5.36 7.99 12.51
CA ILE A 107 -5.25 6.59 12.13
C ILE A 107 -6.58 6.02 11.63
N GLU A 108 -7.73 6.53 12.07
CA GLU A 108 -9.04 5.97 11.73
C GLU A 108 -9.39 6.09 10.24
N TYR A 109 -8.86 7.11 9.57
CA TYR A 109 -9.12 7.40 8.16
C TYR A 109 -7.88 7.25 7.27
N THR A 110 -6.76 6.75 7.82
CA THR A 110 -5.49 6.63 7.09
C THR A 110 -5.12 5.16 6.86
N ILE A 111 -4.62 4.85 5.68
CA ILE A 111 -3.99 3.55 5.37
C ILE A 111 -2.50 3.80 5.23
N VAL A 112 -1.69 3.05 5.96
CA VAL A 112 -0.23 3.19 5.88
C VAL A 112 0.33 2.00 5.12
N VAL A 113 0.91 2.26 3.95
CA VAL A 113 1.69 1.25 3.21
C VAL A 113 3.16 1.44 3.56
N ALA A 114 3.78 0.44 4.17
CA ALA A 114 5.16 0.50 4.60
C ALA A 114 5.91 -0.77 4.22
N GLU A 115 7.10 -0.59 3.64
CA GLU A 115 8.07 -1.65 3.36
C GLU A 115 9.38 -1.32 4.06
N THR A 116 9.79 -2.18 4.99
CA THR A 116 11.05 -2.00 5.73
C THR A 116 12.26 -2.18 4.81
N ALA A 117 13.41 -1.57 5.14
CA ALA A 117 14.64 -1.66 4.34
C ALA A 117 15.21 -3.10 4.19
N ASP A 118 14.72 -4.05 4.99
CA ASP A 118 15.04 -5.47 4.90
C ASP A 118 14.31 -6.17 3.74
N SER A 119 13.24 -5.55 3.23
CA SER A 119 12.42 -6.09 2.15
C SER A 119 13.14 -6.01 0.79
N PRO A 120 12.86 -6.94 -0.14
CA PRO A 120 13.40 -6.89 -1.50
C PRO A 120 13.03 -5.59 -2.23
N ALA A 121 13.92 -5.13 -3.11
CA ALA A 121 13.73 -3.92 -3.93
C ALA A 121 12.42 -3.93 -4.75
N THR A 122 11.95 -5.12 -5.17
CA THR A 122 10.68 -5.27 -5.88
C THR A 122 9.47 -4.85 -5.04
N LEU A 123 9.47 -5.10 -3.73
CA LEU A 123 8.37 -4.70 -2.85
C LEU A 123 8.36 -3.18 -2.64
N HIS A 124 9.53 -2.57 -2.49
CA HIS A 124 9.67 -1.11 -2.45
C HIS A 124 9.13 -0.44 -3.73
N TYR A 125 9.37 -1.05 -4.89
CA TYR A 125 8.82 -0.57 -6.16
C TYR A 125 7.31 -0.74 -6.27
N LEU A 126 6.75 -1.82 -5.72
CA LEU A 126 5.32 -2.11 -5.79
C LEU A 126 4.49 -1.28 -4.81
N ALA A 127 5.07 -0.88 -3.67
CA ALA A 127 4.41 -0.08 -2.63
C ALA A 127 3.64 1.14 -3.17
N PRO A 128 4.18 1.97 -4.09
CA PRO A 128 3.44 3.03 -4.77
C PRO A 128 2.11 2.58 -5.38
N TYR A 129 2.18 1.52 -6.18
CA TYR A 129 1.07 1.05 -6.98
C TYR A 129 0.00 0.42 -6.09
N THR A 130 0.42 -0.22 -5.00
CA THR A 130 -0.48 -0.72 -3.97
C THR A 130 -1.25 0.41 -3.29
N GLY A 131 -0.57 1.51 -2.97
CA GLY A 131 -1.21 2.71 -2.44
C GLY A 131 -2.23 3.29 -3.42
N ALA A 132 -1.87 3.41 -4.70
CA ALA A 132 -2.75 3.89 -5.75
C ALA A 132 -3.99 2.99 -5.94
N ALA A 133 -3.81 1.68 -6.02
CA ALA A 133 -4.92 0.73 -6.17
C ALA A 133 -5.91 0.78 -4.98
N LEU A 134 -5.39 0.98 -3.76
CA LEU A 134 -6.23 1.20 -2.58
C LEU A 134 -6.94 2.56 -2.62
N ALA A 135 -6.28 3.61 -3.11
CA ALA A 135 -6.87 4.93 -3.31
C ALA A 135 -8.06 4.87 -4.28
N GLU A 136 -7.85 4.19 -5.41
CA GLU A 136 -8.86 4.05 -6.45
C GLU A 136 -10.13 3.37 -5.93
N TYR A 137 -10.00 2.42 -4.99
CA TYR A 137 -11.15 1.79 -4.33
C TYR A 137 -12.02 2.78 -3.54
N PHE A 138 -11.46 3.89 -3.03
CA PHE A 138 -12.24 4.93 -2.35
C PHE A 138 -12.72 6.03 -3.30
N MET A 139 -12.10 6.16 -4.48
CA MET A 139 -12.53 7.11 -5.51
C MET A 139 -13.78 6.65 -6.27
N TYR A 140 -13.98 5.32 -6.41
CA TYR A 140 -15.10 4.70 -7.14
C TYR A 140 -16.08 3.97 -6.20
#